data_AF-A0A817A743-F1
#
_entry.id   AF-A0A817A743-F1
#
_cell.length_a   1.000
_cell.length_b   1.000
_cell.length_c   1.000
_cell.angle_alpha   90.00
_cell.angle_beta   90.00
_cell.angle_gamma   90.00
#
_symmetry.space_group_name_H-M   'P 1'
#
loop_
_entity.id
_entity.type
_entity.pdbx_description
1 polymer ?
#
loop_
_entity_poly.entity_id
_entity_poly.type
_entity_poly.pdbx_seq_one_letter_code
_entity_poly.pdbx_strand_id
1 'polypeptide(L)'
;MSINRAQAIPEEVERQRVLARQRSATRRATLTPEQAEQQRTVARERSASRRASLTTHEIERQRALTRERNATTRASLTPEQADQQRTLVRERSVSRRASLTSQEIEQQRALNRERNAATRASLTPEQAEQQRTLVRERSASRRASLTSQEIELQRALTRERNATTRASLTPEQAEQQRILASMRTMATRATASPKIAEEQRVLTRKRIATRRAAYTPEEAEQQREAARRRSLLKKTSKSKQIVTKTGVCKTIEVEWPKPADTECKTNCLKKFIQQMSMGSLAEGICGICNIRCYQRDLRRVPLNKIPSIELLKTPEDLCSVIPCIQRTQNLHSNEKHNINNDVDLAMVEGEAG
;
A
#
# COMPACT_ATOMS: atom_id res chain seq x y z
N MET A 1 43.57 -29.51 60.07
CA MET A 1 44.08 -30.67 59.31
C MET A 1 43.35 -30.77 57.99
N SER A 2 43.88 -30.17 56.92
CA SER A 2 43.22 -30.18 55.61
C SER A 2 44.24 -30.09 54.47
N ILE A 3 44.98 -31.17 54.27
CA ILE A 3 45.72 -31.42 53.03
C ILE A 3 45.67 -32.95 52.87
N ASN A 4 45.01 -33.45 51.83
CA ASN A 4 45.15 -34.83 51.29
C ASN A 4 44.22 -35.12 50.10
N ARG A 5 43.65 -34.11 49.41
CA ARG A 5 42.86 -34.36 48.20
C ARG A 5 43.68 -34.26 46.90
N ALA A 6 44.88 -33.68 46.97
CA ALA A 6 45.70 -33.37 45.80
C ALA A 6 46.68 -34.49 45.38
N GLN A 7 46.83 -35.56 46.19
CA GLN A 7 47.84 -36.61 45.96
C GLN A 7 47.24 -38.03 45.88
N ALA A 8 45.92 -38.16 45.83
CA ALA A 8 45.28 -39.47 45.76
C ALA A 8 45.42 -40.07 44.35
N ILE A 9 45.95 -41.29 44.26
CA ILE A 9 46.05 -42.06 43.02
C ILE A 9 44.63 -42.21 42.43
N PRO A 10 44.41 -41.98 41.12
CA PRO A 10 43.07 -41.99 40.51
C PRO A 10 42.23 -43.22 40.85
N GLU A 11 42.87 -44.38 41.02
CA GLU A 11 42.23 -45.64 41.37
C GLU A 11 41.69 -45.67 42.80
N GLU A 12 42.42 -45.10 43.76
CA GLU A 12 41.99 -45.03 45.16
C GLU A 12 40.81 -44.06 45.33
N VAL A 13 40.82 -42.95 44.58
CA VAL A 13 39.69 -42.02 44.52
C VAL A 13 38.44 -42.71 43.96
N GLU A 14 38.59 -43.52 42.92
CA GLU A 14 37.44 -44.24 42.33
C GLU A 14 36.92 -45.34 43.27
N ARG A 15 37.82 -46.11 43.92
CA ARG A 15 37.43 -47.08 44.96
C ARG A 15 36.64 -46.41 46.10
N GLN A 16 37.11 -45.27 46.59
CA GLN A 16 36.39 -44.50 47.62
C GLN A 16 35.02 -43.99 47.12
N ARG A 17 34.92 -43.54 45.87
CA ARG A 17 33.63 -43.14 45.26
C ARG A 17 32.66 -44.30 45.15
N VAL A 18 33.13 -45.49 44.75
CA VAL A 18 32.30 -46.70 44.65
C VAL A 18 31.76 -47.09 46.01
N LEU A 19 32.61 -47.15 47.05
CA LEU A 19 32.18 -47.44 48.41
C LEU A 19 31.17 -46.40 48.94
N ALA A 20 31.39 -45.12 48.68
CA ALA A 20 30.47 -44.05 49.06
C ALA A 20 29.11 -44.16 48.34
N ARG A 21 29.10 -44.53 47.05
CA ARG A 21 27.86 -44.80 46.30
C ARG A 21 27.11 -45.99 46.87
N GLN A 22 27.82 -47.08 47.19
CA GLN A 22 27.22 -48.29 47.80
C GLN A 22 26.59 -47.96 49.15
N ARG A 23 27.32 -47.32 50.07
CA ARG A 23 26.79 -46.90 51.38
C ARG A 23 25.57 -45.99 51.24
N SER A 24 25.59 -45.06 50.28
CA SER A 24 24.44 -44.18 50.01
C SER A 24 23.24 -44.94 49.43
N ALA A 25 23.47 -45.95 48.59
CA ALA A 25 22.42 -46.79 48.05
C ALA A 25 21.76 -47.65 49.14
N THR A 26 22.56 -48.32 49.98
CA THR A 26 22.07 -49.11 51.12
C THR A 26 21.27 -48.24 52.07
N ARG A 27 21.80 -47.05 52.44
CA ARG A 27 21.08 -46.10 53.30
C ARG A 27 19.75 -45.64 52.72
N ARG A 28 19.66 -45.44 51.39
CA ARG A 28 18.39 -45.08 50.73
C ARG A 28 17.40 -46.23 50.71
N ALA A 29 17.87 -47.47 50.57
CA ALA A 29 17.03 -48.66 50.55
C ALA A 29 16.38 -48.95 51.92
N THR A 30 17.00 -48.50 53.02
CA THR A 30 16.50 -48.71 54.39
C THR A 30 15.66 -47.55 54.94
N LEU A 31 15.37 -46.50 54.15
CA LEU A 31 14.57 -45.37 54.62
C LEU A 31 13.09 -45.76 54.73
N THR A 32 12.42 -45.29 55.78
CA THR A 32 10.95 -45.33 55.84
C THR A 32 10.35 -44.36 54.82
N PRO A 33 9.09 -44.56 54.39
CA PRO A 33 8.41 -43.63 53.47
C PRO A 33 8.43 -42.18 53.97
N GLU A 34 8.25 -41.97 55.28
CA GLU A 34 8.28 -40.64 55.90
C GLU A 34 9.68 -40.01 55.85
N GLN A 35 10.73 -40.76 56.20
CA GLN A 35 12.11 -40.29 56.10
C GLN A 35 12.51 -40.00 54.65
N ALA A 36 12.01 -40.80 53.69
CA ALA A 36 12.24 -40.57 52.26
C ALA A 36 11.54 -39.29 51.78
N GLU A 37 10.30 -39.02 52.22
CA GLU A 37 9.61 -37.79 51.85
C GLU A 37 10.23 -36.56 52.51
N GLN A 38 10.64 -36.63 53.79
CA GLN A 38 11.39 -35.56 54.44
C GLN A 38 12.74 -35.27 53.74
N GLN A 39 13.44 -36.28 53.24
CA GLN A 39 14.64 -36.05 52.44
C GLN A 39 14.32 -35.39 51.09
N ARG A 40 13.21 -35.75 50.45
CA ARG A 40 12.76 -35.13 49.20
C ARG A 40 12.32 -33.69 49.41
N THR A 41 11.63 -33.36 50.50
CA THR A 41 11.23 -31.98 50.81
C THR A 41 12.45 -31.10 50.99
N VAL A 42 13.42 -31.51 51.82
CA VAL A 42 14.69 -30.79 52.01
C VAL A 42 15.46 -30.66 50.68
N ALA A 43 15.47 -31.70 49.83
CA ALA A 43 16.11 -31.62 48.52
C ALA A 43 15.39 -30.65 47.57
N ARG A 44 14.04 -30.62 47.59
CA ARG A 44 13.22 -29.68 46.81
C ARG A 44 13.44 -28.25 47.27
N GLU A 45 13.48 -28.00 48.56
CA GLU A 45 13.77 -26.68 49.16
C GLU A 45 15.16 -26.19 48.78
N ARG A 46 16.20 -27.01 49.00
CA ARG A 46 17.57 -26.66 48.58
C ARG A 46 17.66 -26.38 47.08
N SER A 47 16.95 -27.15 46.26
CA SER A 47 16.90 -26.93 44.82
C SER A 47 16.16 -25.65 44.46
N ALA A 48 15.09 -25.30 45.18
CA ALA A 48 14.35 -24.06 44.98
C ALA A 48 15.20 -22.85 45.39
N SER A 49 15.84 -22.87 46.56
CA SER A 49 16.77 -21.82 47.01
C SER A 49 17.92 -21.65 46.02
N ARG A 50 18.52 -22.75 45.54
CA ARG A 50 19.58 -22.70 44.51
C ARG A 50 19.07 -22.08 43.21
N ARG A 51 17.85 -22.41 42.77
CA ARG A 51 17.27 -21.80 41.55
C ARG A 51 17.02 -20.31 41.73
N ALA A 52 16.58 -19.89 42.92
CA ALA A 52 16.34 -18.48 43.23
C ALA A 52 17.65 -17.67 43.29
N SER A 53 18.77 -18.30 43.65
CA SER A 53 20.08 -17.65 43.72
C SER A 53 20.88 -17.67 42.40
N LEU A 54 20.32 -18.18 41.29
CA LEU A 54 21.04 -18.21 40.02
C LEU A 54 21.14 -16.82 39.40
N THR A 55 22.29 -16.54 38.80
CA THR A 55 22.48 -15.38 37.93
C THR A 55 21.73 -15.55 36.60
N THR A 56 21.48 -14.45 35.88
CA THR A 56 20.85 -14.47 34.55
C THR A 56 21.58 -15.39 33.57
N HIS A 57 22.92 -15.32 33.53
CA HIS A 57 23.75 -16.17 32.69
C HIS A 57 23.63 -17.67 33.04
N GLU A 58 23.58 -18.01 34.33
CA GLU A 58 23.38 -19.41 34.74
C GLU A 58 21.96 -19.92 34.39
N ILE A 59 20.94 -19.08 34.50
CA ILE A 59 19.58 -19.39 34.07
C ILE A 59 19.55 -19.64 32.56
N GLU A 60 20.21 -18.81 31.76
CA GLU A 60 20.30 -18.98 30.31
C GLU A 60 21.03 -20.26 29.93
N ARG A 61 22.15 -20.56 30.59
CA ARG A 61 22.90 -21.81 30.39
C ARG A 61 22.05 -23.03 30.74
N GLN A 62 21.31 -23.00 31.85
CA GLN A 62 20.40 -24.11 32.20
C GLN A 62 19.26 -24.27 31.20
N ARG A 63 18.70 -23.16 30.71
CA ARG A 63 17.68 -23.19 29.64
C ARG A 63 18.25 -23.76 28.35
N ALA A 64 19.47 -23.39 27.96
CA ALA A 64 20.15 -23.92 26.78
C ALA A 64 20.34 -25.45 26.89
N LEU A 65 20.90 -25.94 28.00
CA LEU A 65 21.06 -27.38 28.23
C LEU A 65 19.72 -28.13 28.24
N THR A 66 18.66 -27.50 28.76
CA THR A 66 17.32 -28.10 28.75
C THR A 66 16.75 -28.16 27.34
N ARG A 67 16.94 -27.11 26.52
CA ARG A 67 16.54 -27.11 25.10
C ARG A 67 17.28 -28.17 24.31
N GLU A 68 18.58 -28.32 24.54
CA GLU A 68 19.43 -29.33 23.91
C GLU A 68 18.94 -30.74 24.25
N ARG A 69 18.76 -31.06 25.54
CA ARG A 69 18.21 -32.35 25.97
C ARG A 69 16.84 -32.62 25.35
N ASN A 70 15.96 -31.62 25.32
CA ASN A 70 14.65 -31.76 24.69
C ASN A 70 14.76 -32.00 23.17
N ALA A 71 15.71 -31.35 22.49
CA ALA A 71 15.95 -31.55 21.06
C ALA A 71 16.48 -32.97 20.80
N THR A 72 17.44 -33.44 21.60
CA THR A 72 17.95 -34.83 21.49
C THR A 72 16.85 -35.85 21.75
N THR A 73 16.02 -35.63 22.77
CA THR A 73 14.89 -36.53 23.07
C THR A 73 13.86 -36.53 21.94
N ARG A 74 13.56 -35.38 21.32
CA ARG A 74 12.66 -35.31 20.16
C ARG A 74 13.23 -36.00 18.93
N ALA A 75 14.54 -35.86 18.70
CA ALA A 75 15.23 -36.50 17.58
C ALA A 75 15.28 -38.03 17.73
N SER A 76 15.28 -38.55 18.96
CA SER A 76 15.27 -39.99 19.23
C SER A 76 13.86 -40.63 19.21
N LEU A 77 12.79 -39.86 18.99
CA LEU A 77 11.44 -40.43 18.96
C LEU A 77 11.21 -41.24 17.69
N THR A 78 10.54 -42.38 17.82
CA THR A 78 9.99 -43.08 16.65
C THR A 78 8.84 -42.28 16.03
N PRO A 79 8.51 -42.48 14.74
CA PRO A 79 7.35 -41.84 14.11
C PRO A 79 6.05 -42.03 14.92
N GLU A 80 5.82 -43.23 15.44
CA GLU A 80 4.64 -43.54 16.26
C GLU A 80 4.62 -42.77 17.58
N GLN A 81 5.75 -42.70 18.29
CA GLN A 81 5.85 -41.91 19.52
C GLN A 81 5.65 -40.41 19.24
N ALA A 82 6.17 -39.90 18.11
CA ALA A 82 5.97 -38.52 17.70
C ALA A 82 4.50 -38.24 17.36
N ASP A 83 3.80 -39.17 16.71
CA ASP A 83 2.37 -39.06 16.44
C ASP A 83 1.52 -39.11 17.70
N GLN A 84 1.80 -40.03 18.63
CA GLN A 84 1.13 -40.07 19.93
C GLN A 84 1.31 -38.74 20.68
N GLN A 85 2.52 -38.17 20.70
CA GLN A 85 2.75 -36.85 21.29
C GLN A 85 1.97 -35.74 20.57
N ARG A 86 1.92 -35.74 19.23
CA ARG A 86 1.12 -34.79 18.45
C ARG A 86 -0.37 -34.89 18.79
N THR A 87 -0.89 -36.11 18.94
CA THR A 87 -2.29 -36.37 19.29
C THR A 87 -2.61 -35.82 20.69
N LEU A 88 -1.79 -36.14 21.69
CA LEU A 88 -1.98 -35.62 23.05
C LEU A 88 -1.93 -34.08 23.10
N VAL A 89 -1.03 -33.45 22.33
CA VAL A 89 -0.97 -31.99 22.23
C VAL A 89 -2.21 -31.41 21.56
N ARG A 90 -2.73 -32.08 20.52
CA ARG A 90 -3.98 -31.68 19.85
C ARG A 90 -5.17 -31.79 20.79
N GLU A 91 -5.31 -32.91 21.50
CA GLU A 91 -6.39 -33.13 22.49
C GLU A 91 -6.36 -32.06 23.57
N ARG A 92 -5.21 -31.84 24.23
CA ARG A 92 -5.06 -30.77 25.23
C ARG A 92 -5.41 -29.39 24.65
N SER A 93 -5.05 -29.14 23.40
CA SER A 93 -5.37 -27.86 22.73
C SER A 93 -6.84 -27.73 22.36
N VAL A 94 -7.54 -28.83 22.08
CA VAL A 94 -9.00 -28.85 21.86
C VAL A 94 -9.72 -28.65 23.19
N SER A 95 -9.37 -29.41 24.23
CA SER A 95 -9.96 -29.26 25.56
C SER A 95 -9.78 -27.84 26.10
N ARG A 96 -8.57 -27.27 25.99
CA ARG A 96 -8.33 -25.87 26.37
C ARG A 96 -9.17 -24.88 25.57
N ARG A 97 -9.36 -25.10 24.26
CA ARG A 97 -10.20 -24.21 23.43
C ARG A 97 -11.67 -24.30 23.80
N ALA A 98 -12.15 -25.50 24.15
CA ALA A 98 -13.52 -25.71 24.59
C ALA A 98 -13.82 -25.05 25.95
N SER A 99 -12.81 -24.89 26.80
CA SER A 99 -12.95 -24.26 28.12
C SER A 99 -12.77 -22.74 28.12
N LEU A 100 -12.51 -22.10 26.98
CA LEU A 100 -12.31 -20.65 26.93
C LEU A 100 -13.63 -19.90 27.09
N THR A 101 -13.59 -18.82 27.86
CA THR A 101 -14.66 -17.83 27.93
C THR A 101 -14.73 -17.00 26.64
N SER A 102 -15.87 -16.34 26.40
CA SER A 102 -16.05 -15.45 25.24
C SER A 102 -14.98 -14.35 25.19
N GLN A 103 -14.60 -13.78 26.34
CA GLN A 103 -13.56 -12.74 26.42
C GLN A 103 -12.19 -13.28 26.02
N GLU A 104 -11.81 -14.47 26.50
CA GLU A 104 -10.54 -15.11 26.13
C GLU A 104 -10.51 -15.49 24.64
N ILE A 105 -11.64 -15.92 24.07
CA ILE A 105 -11.76 -16.18 22.63
C ILE A 105 -11.53 -14.90 21.83
N GLU A 106 -12.10 -13.78 22.26
CA GLU A 106 -11.92 -12.49 21.59
C GLU A 106 -10.48 -11.98 21.69
N GLN A 107 -9.85 -12.08 22.86
CA GLN A 107 -8.44 -11.77 23.04
C GLN A 107 -7.55 -12.66 22.15
N GLN A 108 -7.82 -13.96 22.10
CA GLN A 108 -7.06 -14.87 21.24
C GLN A 108 -7.25 -14.54 19.75
N ARG A 109 -8.48 -14.16 19.33
CA ARG A 109 -8.74 -13.68 17.97
C ARG A 109 -8.01 -12.37 17.67
N ALA A 110 -7.95 -11.43 18.61
CA ALA A 110 -7.23 -10.18 18.46
C ALA A 110 -5.73 -10.44 18.26
N LEU A 111 -5.10 -11.23 19.14
CA LEU A 111 -3.69 -11.61 19.01
C LEU A 111 -3.41 -12.35 17.70
N ASN A 112 -4.33 -13.20 17.23
CA ASN A 112 -4.17 -13.88 15.95
C ASN A 112 -4.29 -12.91 14.76
N ARG A 113 -5.16 -11.90 14.82
CA ARG A 113 -5.23 -10.85 13.79
C ARG A 113 -3.94 -10.04 13.73
N GLU A 114 -3.40 -9.66 14.90
CA GLU A 114 -2.14 -8.93 15.01
C GLU A 114 -0.97 -9.74 14.44
N ARG A 115 -0.81 -11.00 14.86
CA ARG A 115 0.20 -11.90 14.29
C ARG A 115 0.04 -12.05 12.78
N ASN A 116 -1.18 -12.25 12.29
CA ASN A 116 -1.42 -12.37 10.85
C ASN A 116 -1.09 -11.08 10.09
N ALA A 117 -1.37 -9.91 10.67
CA ALA A 117 -1.00 -8.62 10.09
C ALA A 117 0.53 -8.45 10.04
N ALA A 118 1.22 -8.75 11.14
CA ALA A 118 2.67 -8.72 11.21
C ALA A 118 3.30 -9.70 10.20
N THR A 119 2.81 -10.94 10.13
CA THR A 119 3.27 -11.91 9.12
C THR A 119 3.09 -11.37 7.72
N ARG A 120 1.91 -10.82 7.37
CA ARG A 120 1.66 -10.24 6.05
C ARG A 120 2.59 -9.06 5.73
N ALA A 121 2.88 -8.21 6.72
CA ALA A 121 3.79 -7.09 6.55
C ALA A 121 5.25 -7.54 6.35
N SER A 122 5.63 -8.69 6.93
CA SER A 122 6.97 -9.28 6.78
C SER A 122 7.18 -10.10 5.51
N LEU A 123 6.14 -10.35 4.71
CA LEU A 123 6.28 -11.15 3.49
C LEU A 123 7.10 -10.39 2.44
N THR A 124 7.98 -11.12 1.77
CA THR A 124 8.61 -10.62 0.53
C THR A 124 7.56 -10.48 -0.57
N PRO A 125 7.80 -9.63 -1.60
CA PRO A 125 6.89 -9.49 -2.74
C PRO A 125 6.58 -10.82 -3.43
N GLU A 126 7.57 -11.72 -3.55
CA GLU A 126 7.41 -13.04 -4.14
C GLU A 126 6.48 -13.94 -3.30
N GLN A 127 6.71 -14.03 -1.99
CA GLN A 127 5.85 -14.78 -1.08
C GLN A 127 4.41 -14.23 -1.07
N ALA A 128 4.26 -12.91 -1.14
CA ALA A 128 2.94 -12.28 -1.22
C ALA A 128 2.22 -12.63 -2.54
N GLU A 129 2.94 -12.69 -3.67
CA GLU A 129 2.34 -13.11 -4.93
C GLU A 129 1.99 -14.59 -4.92
N GLN A 130 2.87 -15.46 -4.40
CA GLN A 130 2.56 -16.89 -4.24
C GLN A 130 1.33 -17.12 -3.35
N GLN A 131 1.14 -16.33 -2.27
CA GLN A 131 -0.09 -16.41 -1.49
C GLN A 131 -1.31 -15.95 -2.29
N ARG A 132 -1.19 -14.89 -3.10
CA ARG A 132 -2.28 -14.41 -3.97
C ARG A 132 -2.64 -15.42 -5.04
N THR A 133 -1.68 -16.09 -5.66
CA THR A 133 -1.94 -17.14 -6.66
C THR A 133 -2.70 -18.31 -6.04
N LEU A 134 -2.25 -18.81 -4.89
CA LEU A 134 -2.95 -19.89 -4.17
C LEU A 134 -4.39 -19.50 -3.79
N VAL A 135 -4.62 -18.25 -3.39
CA VAL A 135 -5.97 -17.76 -3.09
C VAL A 135 -6.83 -17.68 -4.35
N ARG A 136 -6.27 -17.23 -5.48
CA ARG A 136 -6.98 -17.18 -6.77
C ARG A 136 -7.33 -18.58 -7.26
N GLU A 137 -6.40 -19.52 -7.17
CA GLU A 137 -6.60 -20.93 -7.55
C GLU A 137 -7.70 -21.58 -6.70
N ARG A 138 -7.60 -21.51 -5.37
CA ARG A 138 -8.65 -22.03 -4.47
C ARG A 138 -10.02 -21.40 -4.75
N SER A 139 -10.04 -20.10 -5.05
CA SER A 139 -11.28 -19.40 -5.40
C SER A 139 -11.83 -19.85 -6.76
N ALA A 140 -10.97 -20.10 -7.74
CA ALA A 140 -11.36 -20.61 -9.04
C ALA A 140 -11.89 -22.03 -8.94
N SER A 141 -11.19 -22.93 -8.24
CA SER A 141 -11.65 -24.31 -7.99
C SER A 141 -12.99 -24.32 -7.26
N ARG A 142 -13.16 -23.48 -6.22
CA ARG A 142 -14.44 -23.35 -5.52
C ARG A 142 -15.55 -22.90 -6.46
N ARG A 143 -15.31 -21.91 -7.33
CA ARG A 143 -16.32 -21.44 -8.29
C ARG A 143 -16.69 -22.53 -9.31
N ALA A 144 -15.71 -23.32 -9.74
CA ALA A 144 -15.93 -24.42 -10.68
C ALA A 144 -16.75 -25.56 -10.06
N SER A 145 -16.68 -25.75 -8.74
CA SER A 145 -17.42 -26.78 -8.02
C SER A 145 -18.83 -26.36 -7.57
N LEU A 146 -19.27 -25.12 -7.84
CA LEU A 146 -20.59 -24.65 -7.40
C LEU A 146 -21.70 -25.27 -8.24
N THR A 147 -22.78 -25.64 -7.57
CA THR A 147 -24.06 -26.02 -8.19
C THR A 147 -24.77 -24.78 -8.75
N SER A 148 -25.74 -24.99 -9.66
CA SER A 148 -26.53 -23.88 -10.23
C SER A 148 -27.25 -23.06 -9.15
N GLN A 149 -27.80 -23.72 -8.14
CA GLN A 149 -28.49 -23.05 -7.03
C GLN A 149 -27.54 -22.18 -6.21
N GLU A 150 -26.32 -22.65 -5.92
CA GLU A 150 -25.30 -21.86 -5.22
C GLU A 150 -24.83 -20.66 -6.04
N ILE A 151 -24.72 -20.81 -7.37
CA ILE A 151 -24.39 -19.71 -8.28
C ILE A 151 -25.49 -18.64 -8.24
N GLU A 152 -26.76 -19.03 -8.26
CA GLU A 152 -27.89 -18.11 -8.17
C GLU A 152 -27.93 -17.38 -6.83
N LEU A 153 -27.74 -18.10 -5.73
CA LEU A 153 -27.65 -17.53 -4.38
C LEU A 153 -26.48 -16.53 -4.30
N GLN A 154 -25.30 -16.89 -4.82
CA GLN A 154 -24.14 -16.00 -4.83
C GLN A 154 -24.41 -14.73 -5.66
N ARG A 155 -25.09 -14.86 -6.80
CA ARG A 155 -25.51 -13.70 -7.62
C ARG A 155 -26.51 -12.84 -6.86
N ALA A 156 -27.49 -13.42 -6.17
CA ALA A 156 -28.46 -12.69 -5.36
C ALA A 156 -27.77 -11.89 -4.25
N LEU A 157 -26.91 -12.53 -3.45
CA LEU A 157 -26.13 -11.87 -2.41
C LEU A 157 -25.20 -10.77 -2.95
N THR A 158 -24.64 -10.98 -4.15
CA THR A 158 -23.80 -9.96 -4.80
C THR A 158 -24.64 -8.75 -5.24
N ARG A 159 -25.84 -8.96 -5.77
CA ARG A 159 -26.77 -7.88 -6.13
C ARG A 159 -27.20 -7.10 -4.89
N GLU A 160 -27.53 -7.79 -3.81
CA GLU A 160 -27.89 -7.19 -2.53
C GLU A 160 -26.75 -6.34 -1.97
N ARG A 161 -25.54 -6.90 -1.87
CA ARG A 161 -24.34 -6.14 -1.44
C ARG A 161 -24.08 -4.92 -2.31
N ASN A 162 -24.26 -5.04 -3.62
CA ASN A 162 -24.08 -3.91 -4.53
C ASN A 162 -25.16 -2.84 -4.32
N ALA A 163 -26.40 -3.25 -4.04
CA ALA A 163 -27.50 -2.33 -3.75
C ALA A 163 -27.26 -1.60 -2.41
N THR A 164 -26.88 -2.31 -1.36
CA THR A 164 -26.54 -1.70 -0.06
C THR A 164 -25.35 -0.77 -0.17
N THR A 165 -24.29 -1.18 -0.88
CA THR A 165 -23.12 -0.34 -1.12
C THR A 165 -23.51 0.95 -1.84
N ARG A 166 -24.38 0.88 -2.87
CA ARG A 166 -24.87 2.07 -3.58
C ARG A 166 -25.73 2.96 -2.70
N ALA A 167 -26.57 2.38 -1.86
CA ALA A 167 -27.42 3.12 -0.92
C ALA A 167 -26.59 3.82 0.17
N SER A 168 -25.43 3.28 0.54
CA SER A 168 -24.52 3.90 1.51
C SER A 168 -23.56 4.94 0.91
N LEU A 169 -23.56 5.16 -0.41
CA LEU A 169 -22.72 6.18 -1.02
C LEU A 169 -23.23 7.58 -0.69
N THR A 170 -22.31 8.47 -0.37
CA THR A 170 -22.59 9.91 -0.36
C THR A 170 -22.90 10.41 -1.79
N PRO A 171 -23.64 11.52 -1.95
CA PRO A 171 -23.93 12.08 -3.28
C PRO A 171 -22.67 12.34 -4.12
N GLU A 172 -21.60 12.83 -3.49
CA GLU A 172 -20.31 13.09 -4.14
C GLU A 172 -19.66 11.80 -4.65
N GLN A 173 -19.61 10.75 -3.82
CA GLN A 173 -19.09 9.44 -4.25
C GLN A 173 -19.92 8.83 -5.38
N ALA A 174 -21.24 8.98 -5.34
CA ALA A 174 -22.13 8.51 -6.40
C ALA A 174 -21.94 9.29 -7.71
N GLU A 175 -21.62 10.59 -7.64
CA GLU A 175 -21.27 11.39 -8.81
C GLU A 175 -19.89 11.02 -9.37
N GLN A 176 -18.87 10.89 -8.53
CA GLN A 176 -17.55 10.43 -8.94
C GLN A 176 -17.61 9.05 -9.62
N GLN A 177 -18.39 8.11 -9.09
CA GLN A 177 -18.62 6.81 -9.74
C GLN A 177 -19.29 6.95 -11.11
N ARG A 178 -20.26 7.86 -11.27
CA ARG A 178 -20.91 8.13 -12.56
C ARG A 178 -19.93 8.72 -13.57
N ILE A 179 -19.08 9.65 -13.15
CA ILE A 179 -18.03 10.25 -13.98
C ILE A 179 -17.04 9.17 -14.43
N LEU A 180 -16.52 8.35 -13.50
CA LEU A 180 -15.60 7.26 -13.83
C LEU A 180 -16.23 6.23 -14.77
N ALA A 181 -17.50 5.88 -14.56
CA ALA A 181 -18.23 4.99 -15.46
C ALA A 181 -18.41 5.60 -16.86
N SER A 182 -18.68 6.90 -16.95
CA SER A 182 -18.75 7.66 -18.19
C SER A 182 -17.41 7.66 -18.92
N MET A 183 -16.32 7.97 -18.21
CA MET A 183 -14.97 7.95 -18.78
C MET A 183 -14.58 6.57 -19.31
N ARG A 184 -14.89 5.49 -18.57
CA ARG A 184 -14.65 4.11 -19.04
C ARG A 184 -15.45 3.78 -20.28
N THR A 185 -16.73 4.19 -20.34
CA THR A 185 -17.56 3.98 -21.54
C THR A 185 -17.08 4.80 -22.73
N MET A 186 -16.57 6.02 -22.52
CA MET A 186 -15.96 6.81 -23.59
C MET A 186 -14.65 6.19 -24.07
N ALA A 187 -13.76 5.81 -23.15
CA ALA A 187 -12.49 5.17 -23.48
C ALA A 187 -12.70 3.87 -24.26
N THR A 188 -13.59 3.00 -23.80
CA THR A 188 -13.93 1.76 -24.53
C THR A 188 -14.50 2.01 -25.92
N ARG A 189 -15.30 3.07 -26.11
CA ARG A 189 -15.80 3.46 -27.44
C ARG A 189 -14.69 4.01 -28.33
N ALA A 190 -13.75 4.76 -27.76
CA ALA A 190 -12.63 5.34 -28.48
C ALA A 190 -11.62 4.27 -28.94
N THR A 191 -11.43 3.21 -28.14
CA THR A 191 -10.51 2.11 -28.45
C THR A 191 -11.18 0.92 -29.15
N ALA A 192 -12.49 0.94 -29.35
CA ALA A 192 -13.20 -0.15 -30.00
C ALA A 192 -12.88 -0.17 -31.50
N SER A 193 -12.50 -1.35 -32.00
CA SER A 193 -12.43 -1.60 -33.45
C SER A 193 -13.80 -1.31 -34.10
N PRO A 194 -13.84 -0.78 -35.35
CA PRO A 194 -15.08 -0.50 -36.07
C PRO A 194 -16.06 -1.68 -36.08
N LYS A 195 -15.55 -2.91 -36.15
CA LYS A 195 -16.36 -4.14 -36.12
C LYS A 195 -17.08 -4.34 -34.78
N ILE A 196 -16.37 -4.17 -33.67
CA ILE A 196 -16.94 -4.26 -32.31
C ILE A 196 -17.93 -3.11 -32.06
N ALA A 197 -17.61 -1.91 -32.54
CA ALA A 197 -18.49 -0.76 -32.42
C ALA A 197 -19.80 -0.98 -33.19
N GLU A 198 -19.77 -1.58 -34.37
CA GLU A 198 -20.99 -1.90 -35.13
C GLU A 198 -21.80 -3.04 -34.50
N GLU A 199 -21.15 -4.11 -34.04
CA GLU A 199 -21.82 -5.19 -33.29
C GLU A 199 -22.54 -4.65 -32.05
N GLN A 200 -21.91 -3.74 -31.30
CA GLN A 200 -22.54 -3.08 -30.17
C GLN A 200 -23.73 -2.20 -30.58
N ARG A 201 -23.65 -1.47 -31.70
CA ARG A 201 -24.78 -0.69 -32.23
C ARG A 201 -25.93 -1.59 -32.64
N VAL A 202 -25.66 -2.70 -33.32
CA VAL A 202 -26.67 -3.69 -33.71
C VAL A 202 -27.34 -4.30 -32.49
N LEU A 203 -26.58 -4.71 -31.48
CA LEU A 203 -27.11 -5.23 -30.21
C LEU A 203 -27.97 -4.17 -29.50
N THR A 204 -27.52 -2.91 -29.49
CA THR A 204 -28.27 -1.81 -28.89
C THR A 204 -29.59 -1.57 -29.63
N ARG A 205 -29.58 -1.57 -30.96
CA ARG A 205 -30.79 -1.47 -31.80
C ARG A 205 -31.75 -2.62 -31.51
N LYS A 206 -31.26 -3.86 -31.47
CA LYS A 206 -32.06 -5.05 -31.14
C LYS A 206 -32.71 -4.91 -29.76
N ARG A 207 -31.95 -4.52 -28.72
CA ARG A 207 -32.48 -4.30 -27.36
C ARG A 207 -33.54 -3.20 -27.29
N ILE A 208 -33.35 -2.12 -28.05
CA ILE A 208 -34.34 -1.04 -28.11
C ILE A 208 -35.60 -1.53 -28.84
N ALA A 209 -35.45 -2.27 -29.94
CA ALA A 209 -36.57 -2.83 -30.70
C ALA A 209 -37.39 -3.82 -29.85
N THR A 210 -36.73 -4.75 -29.14
CA THR A 210 -37.41 -5.70 -28.25
C THR A 210 -38.12 -4.99 -27.11
N ARG A 211 -37.49 -3.98 -26.49
CA ARG A 211 -38.14 -3.16 -25.46
C ARG A 211 -39.37 -2.43 -26.00
N ARG A 212 -39.30 -1.88 -27.22
CA ARG A 212 -40.43 -1.19 -27.86
C ARG A 212 -41.56 -2.15 -28.23
N ALA A 213 -41.23 -3.37 -28.64
CA ALA A 213 -42.22 -4.40 -28.95
C ALA A 213 -42.96 -4.89 -27.70
N ALA A 214 -42.35 -4.77 -26.53
CA ALA A 214 -42.94 -5.13 -25.25
C ALA A 214 -43.80 -4.01 -24.62
N TYR A 215 -43.88 -2.83 -25.24
CA TYR A 215 -44.71 -1.74 -24.71
C TYR A 215 -46.19 -2.06 -24.85
N THR A 216 -46.95 -1.73 -23.81
CA THR A 216 -48.40 -1.63 -23.94
C THR A 216 -48.76 -0.44 -24.85
N PRO A 217 -49.96 -0.41 -25.47
CA PRO A 217 -50.39 0.71 -26.30
C PRO A 217 -50.28 2.07 -25.58
N GLU A 218 -50.59 2.08 -24.29
CA GLU A 218 -50.52 3.26 -23.41
C GLU A 218 -49.07 3.73 -23.16
N GLU A 219 -48.15 2.80 -22.86
CA GLU A 219 -46.72 3.12 -22.73
C GLU A 219 -46.12 3.64 -24.04
N ALA A 220 -46.54 3.08 -25.18
CA ALA A 220 -46.10 3.52 -26.49
C ALA A 220 -46.57 4.95 -26.80
N GLU A 221 -47.79 5.33 -26.39
CA GLU A 221 -48.33 6.68 -26.52
C GLU A 221 -47.60 7.68 -25.62
N GLN A 222 -47.37 7.33 -24.34
CA GLN A 222 -46.60 8.15 -23.41
C GLN A 222 -45.16 8.40 -23.93
N GLN A 223 -44.53 7.40 -24.53
CA GLN A 223 -43.21 7.57 -25.15
C GLN A 223 -43.24 8.49 -26.38
N ARG A 224 -44.29 8.40 -27.22
CA ARG A 224 -44.48 9.31 -28.35
C ARG A 224 -44.70 10.73 -27.87
N GLU A 225 -45.49 10.93 -26.81
CA GLU A 225 -45.73 12.24 -26.24
C GLU A 225 -44.46 12.82 -25.60
N ALA A 226 -43.71 12.02 -24.85
CA ALA A 226 -42.40 12.41 -24.34
C ALA A 226 -41.43 12.78 -25.48
N ALA A 227 -41.46 12.06 -26.60
CA ALA A 227 -40.65 12.40 -27.79
C ALA A 227 -41.11 13.72 -28.43
N ARG A 228 -42.43 13.97 -28.53
CA ARG A 228 -42.99 15.25 -28.99
C ARG A 228 -42.58 16.39 -28.08
N ARG A 229 -42.72 16.23 -26.75
CA ARG A 229 -42.27 17.22 -25.75
C ARG A 229 -40.77 17.51 -25.87
N ARG A 230 -39.91 16.51 -26.05
CA ARG A 230 -38.47 16.71 -26.29
C ARG A 230 -38.19 17.46 -27.60
N SER A 231 -38.93 17.15 -28.67
CA SER A 231 -38.81 17.85 -29.96
C SER A 231 -39.21 19.31 -29.83
N LEU A 232 -40.32 19.59 -29.13
CA LEU A 232 -40.79 20.95 -28.84
C LEU A 232 -39.77 21.70 -27.98
N LEU A 233 -39.24 21.10 -26.91
CA LEU A 233 -38.19 21.68 -26.09
C LEU A 233 -36.92 21.98 -26.90
N LYS A 234 -36.52 21.10 -27.81
CA LYS A 234 -35.39 21.37 -28.72
C LYS A 234 -35.69 22.52 -29.68
N LYS A 235 -36.90 22.60 -30.22
CA LYS A 235 -37.33 23.70 -31.10
C LYS A 235 -37.39 25.02 -30.33
N THR A 236 -37.88 25.05 -29.10
CA THR A 236 -37.91 26.26 -28.26
C THR A 236 -36.51 26.64 -27.77
N SER A 237 -35.64 25.67 -27.49
CA SER A 237 -34.22 25.93 -27.18
C SER A 237 -33.50 26.53 -28.38
N LYS A 238 -33.67 25.94 -29.57
CA LYS A 238 -33.10 26.44 -30.82
C LYS A 238 -33.70 27.79 -31.22
N SER A 239 -35.00 27.98 -31.00
CA SER A 239 -35.68 29.26 -31.22
C SER A 239 -35.22 30.32 -30.23
N LYS A 240 -35.05 30.02 -28.93
CA LYS A 240 -34.43 30.95 -27.96
C LYS A 240 -32.98 31.25 -28.31
N GLN A 241 -32.22 30.29 -28.85
CA GLN A 241 -30.85 30.48 -29.32
C GLN A 241 -30.77 31.30 -30.64
N ILE A 242 -31.84 31.28 -31.45
CA ILE A 242 -32.00 32.10 -32.66
C ILE A 242 -32.51 33.49 -32.28
N VAL A 243 -33.48 33.61 -31.37
CA VAL A 243 -34.06 34.86 -30.86
C VAL A 243 -33.08 35.62 -29.97
N THR A 244 -32.17 34.96 -29.25
CA THR A 244 -31.02 35.64 -28.62
C THR A 244 -29.99 36.09 -29.64
N LYS A 245 -29.98 35.51 -30.85
CA LYS A 245 -29.16 35.95 -32.00
C LYS A 245 -29.84 37.02 -32.87
N THR A 246 -31.17 37.12 -32.89
CA THR A 246 -31.94 38.05 -33.75
C THR A 246 -32.76 39.09 -32.99
N GLY A 247 -32.88 38.98 -31.66
CA GLY A 247 -33.68 39.84 -30.79
C GLY A 247 -32.88 40.73 -29.84
N VAL A 248 -31.57 40.87 -30.06
CA VAL A 248 -30.76 41.96 -29.48
C VAL A 248 -30.27 42.84 -30.64
N CYS A 249 -31.22 43.52 -31.27
CA CYS A 249 -30.95 44.70 -32.10
C CYS A 249 -31.95 45.81 -31.75
N LYS A 250 -32.18 46.01 -30.45
CA LYS A 250 -32.62 47.27 -29.86
C LYS A 250 -31.54 47.68 -28.87
N THR A 251 -30.70 48.59 -29.35
CA THR A 251 -30.02 49.67 -28.62
C THR A 251 -30.16 49.62 -27.10
N ILE A 252 -29.31 48.82 -26.47
CA ILE A 252 -28.53 49.34 -25.37
C ILE A 252 -27.21 49.70 -26.03
N GLU A 253 -26.81 50.97 -26.02
CA GLU A 253 -25.41 51.35 -26.24
C GLU A 253 -24.58 50.75 -25.09
N VAL A 254 -24.44 49.43 -25.07
CA VAL A 254 -23.24 48.84 -24.51
C VAL A 254 -22.28 48.91 -25.67
N GLU A 255 -21.45 49.94 -25.66
CA GLU A 255 -20.28 50.05 -26.51
C GLU A 255 -19.55 48.71 -26.42
N TRP A 256 -19.71 47.87 -27.44
CA TRP A 256 -18.97 46.62 -27.54
C TRP A 256 -17.50 47.01 -27.42
N PRO A 257 -16.74 46.44 -26.47
CA PRO A 257 -15.35 46.81 -26.31
C PRO A 257 -14.70 46.67 -27.68
N LYS A 258 -14.16 47.78 -28.18
CA LYS A 258 -13.61 47.89 -29.52
C LYS A 258 -12.79 46.63 -29.80
N PRO A 259 -12.96 45.99 -30.98
CA PRO A 259 -12.31 44.73 -31.28
C PRO A 259 -10.85 44.84 -30.87
N ALA A 260 -10.44 43.99 -29.93
CA ALA A 260 -9.13 44.10 -29.31
C ALA A 260 -8.09 44.26 -30.42
N ASP A 261 -7.30 45.33 -30.30
CA ASP A 261 -6.39 45.73 -31.34
C ASP A 261 -5.49 44.54 -31.72
N THR A 262 -5.14 44.46 -32.99
CA THR A 262 -4.30 43.39 -33.53
C THR A 262 -3.00 43.23 -32.74
N GLU A 263 -2.45 44.33 -32.23
CA GLU A 263 -1.29 44.28 -31.34
C GLU A 263 -1.62 43.64 -29.98
N CYS A 264 -2.77 43.94 -29.40
CA CYS A 264 -3.23 43.31 -28.16
C CYS A 264 -3.49 41.80 -28.33
N LYS A 265 -4.10 41.39 -29.46
CA LYS A 265 -4.31 39.96 -29.77
C LYS A 265 -3.00 39.22 -29.97
N THR A 266 -2.07 39.82 -30.71
CA THR A 266 -0.75 39.20 -30.94
C THR A 266 0.07 39.17 -29.65
N ASN A 267 -0.01 40.18 -28.79
CA ASN A 267 0.62 40.17 -27.47
C ASN A 267 -0.01 39.17 -26.51
N CYS A 268 -1.32 39.03 -26.50
CA CYS A 268 -2.01 37.99 -25.72
C CYS A 268 -1.67 36.59 -26.20
N LEU A 269 -1.60 36.37 -27.52
CA LEU A 269 -1.20 35.09 -28.09
C LEU A 269 0.28 34.79 -27.83
N LYS A 270 1.18 35.78 -27.95
CA LYS A 270 2.59 35.66 -27.56
C LYS A 270 2.71 35.30 -26.08
N LYS A 271 1.98 35.99 -25.19
CA LYS A 271 1.94 35.66 -23.75
C LYS A 271 1.42 34.25 -23.49
N PHE A 272 0.38 33.82 -24.19
CA PHE A 272 -0.17 32.48 -24.06
C PHE A 272 0.81 31.40 -24.52
N ILE A 273 1.42 31.58 -25.70
CA ILE A 273 2.44 30.67 -26.23
C ILE A 273 3.67 30.64 -25.31
N GLN A 274 4.06 31.78 -24.75
CA GLN A 274 5.16 31.88 -23.79
C GLN A 274 4.82 31.21 -22.45
N GLN A 275 3.56 31.26 -22.01
CA GLN A 275 3.08 30.55 -20.81
C GLN A 275 2.96 29.04 -21.02
N MET A 276 2.62 28.60 -22.23
CA MET A 276 2.45 27.19 -22.62
C MET A 276 3.68 26.59 -23.29
N SER A 277 4.78 27.35 -23.37
CA SER A 277 6.06 26.88 -23.88
C SER A 277 6.57 25.72 -23.03
N MET A 278 7.16 24.71 -23.67
CA MET A 278 7.75 23.57 -22.95
C MET A 278 8.83 23.99 -21.94
N GLY A 279 9.42 25.19 -22.09
CA GLY A 279 10.34 25.77 -21.11
C GLY A 279 9.65 26.25 -19.82
N SER A 280 8.46 26.85 -19.88
CA SER A 280 7.72 27.33 -18.70
C SER A 280 6.98 26.21 -17.95
N LEU A 281 6.72 25.09 -18.63
CA LEU A 281 6.17 23.85 -18.07
C LEU A 281 7.25 22.85 -17.62
N ALA A 282 8.53 23.14 -17.88
CA ALA A 282 9.62 22.31 -17.39
C ALA A 282 9.66 22.33 -15.85
N GLU A 283 9.64 21.14 -15.25
CA GLU A 283 9.84 20.99 -13.81
C GLU A 283 11.32 21.20 -13.48
N GLY A 284 11.60 22.12 -12.56
CA GLY A 284 12.90 22.29 -11.94
C GLY A 284 12.88 21.78 -10.50
N ILE A 285 14.04 21.41 -9.98
CA ILE A 285 14.21 21.08 -8.56
C ILE A 285 14.86 22.29 -7.89
N CYS A 286 14.28 22.78 -6.80
CA CYS A 286 14.91 23.84 -6.01
C CYS A 286 16.17 23.29 -5.32
N GLY A 287 17.34 23.87 -5.61
CA GLY A 287 18.62 23.42 -5.04
C GLY A 287 18.74 23.58 -3.52
N ILE A 288 17.87 24.38 -2.88
CA ILE A 288 17.89 24.63 -1.44
C ILE A 288 16.96 23.65 -0.70
N CYS A 289 15.70 23.53 -1.13
CA CYS A 289 14.69 22.71 -0.43
C CYS A 289 14.39 21.37 -1.11
N ASN A 290 14.98 21.07 -2.26
CA ASN A 290 14.78 19.85 -3.05
C ASN A 290 13.31 19.57 -3.45
N ILE A 291 12.48 20.60 -3.49
CA ILE A 291 11.07 20.52 -3.94
C ILE A 291 11.02 20.70 -5.46
N ARG A 292 10.23 19.87 -6.14
CA ARG A 292 9.92 20.03 -7.56
C ARG A 292 8.90 21.15 -7.75
N CYS A 293 9.25 22.14 -8.57
CA CYS A 293 8.38 23.25 -8.90
C CYS A 293 8.47 23.55 -10.40
N TYR A 294 7.40 24.10 -10.98
CA TYR A 294 7.46 24.56 -12.37
C TYR A 294 8.39 25.76 -12.48
N GLN A 295 9.17 25.85 -13.57
CA GLN A 295 10.13 26.93 -13.77
C GLN A 295 9.51 28.34 -13.66
N ARG A 296 8.24 28.50 -14.03
CA ARG A 296 7.50 29.77 -13.90
C ARG A 296 7.31 30.24 -12.45
N ASP A 297 7.31 29.30 -11.50
CA ASP A 297 7.10 29.58 -10.06
C ASP A 297 8.44 29.74 -9.31
N LEU A 298 9.57 29.42 -9.97
CA LEU A 298 10.91 29.60 -9.43
C LEU A 298 11.35 31.05 -9.59
N ARG A 299 11.37 31.81 -8.48
CA ARG A 299 12.05 33.11 -8.44
C ARG A 299 13.55 32.89 -8.30
N ARG A 300 14.33 33.33 -9.29
CA ARG A 300 15.80 33.40 -9.16
C ARG A 300 16.14 34.55 -8.23
N VAL A 301 16.59 34.21 -7.03
CA VAL A 301 17.18 35.20 -6.10
C VAL A 301 18.68 35.15 -6.31
N PRO A 302 19.34 36.27 -6.68
CA PRO A 302 20.79 36.29 -6.81
C PRO A 302 21.40 36.01 -5.43
N LEU A 303 22.48 35.22 -5.42
CA LEU A 303 23.09 34.66 -4.21
C LEU A 303 23.44 35.73 -3.16
N ASN A 304 23.88 36.91 -3.60
CA ASN A 304 24.19 38.05 -2.75
C ASN A 304 22.98 38.67 -2.00
N LYS A 305 21.74 38.30 -2.35
CA LYS A 305 20.51 38.74 -1.66
C LYS A 305 19.96 37.71 -0.67
N ILE A 306 20.59 36.55 -0.52
CA ILE A 306 20.21 35.55 0.47
C ILE A 306 20.85 35.94 1.81
N PRO A 307 20.07 36.28 2.85
CA PRO A 307 20.61 36.55 4.17
C PRO A 307 21.40 35.33 4.67
N SER A 308 22.58 35.56 5.24
CA SER A 308 23.43 34.50 5.79
C SER A 308 23.91 33.46 4.77
N ILE A 309 24.16 33.85 3.52
CA ILE A 309 24.74 32.95 2.48
C ILE A 309 26.05 32.29 2.92
N GLU A 310 26.78 32.89 3.85
CA GLU A 310 28.00 32.33 4.43
C GLU A 310 27.76 30.99 5.15
N LEU A 311 26.54 30.74 5.64
CA LEU A 311 26.14 29.45 6.24
C LEU A 311 25.88 28.34 5.21
N LEU A 312 25.72 28.71 3.94
CA LEU A 312 25.53 27.78 2.82
C LEU A 312 26.85 27.47 2.09
N LYS A 313 27.97 28.11 2.48
CA LYS A 313 29.28 27.73 1.96
C LYS A 313 29.62 26.34 2.47
N THR A 314 29.88 25.44 1.54
CA THR A 314 30.40 24.11 1.87
C THR A 314 31.79 24.31 2.49
N PRO A 315 32.07 23.75 3.68
CA PRO A 315 33.42 23.74 4.24
C PRO A 315 34.40 23.18 3.20
N GLU A 316 35.57 23.80 3.06
CA GLU A 316 36.59 23.45 2.04
C GLU A 316 36.97 21.96 2.09
N ASP A 317 36.89 21.36 3.28
CA ASP A 317 37.15 19.95 3.53
C ASP A 317 36.18 19.01 2.80
N LEU A 318 34.95 19.45 2.51
CA LEU A 318 33.93 18.66 1.81
C LEU A 318 33.97 18.84 0.29
N CYS A 319 34.70 19.83 -0.22
CA CYS A 319 34.86 20.06 -1.66
C CYS A 319 35.67 18.95 -2.36
N SER A 320 36.48 18.19 -1.62
CA SER A 320 37.23 17.03 -2.14
C SER A 320 36.41 15.75 -2.22
N VAL A 321 35.33 15.64 -1.44
CA VAL A 321 34.52 14.41 -1.27
C VAL A 321 33.32 14.38 -2.23
N ILE A 322 32.83 15.54 -2.66
CA ILE A 322 31.70 15.65 -3.60
C ILE A 322 32.25 15.92 -5.01
N PRO A 323 32.23 14.95 -5.94
CA PRO A 323 32.70 15.16 -7.31
C PRO A 323 31.89 16.27 -7.97
N CYS A 324 32.60 17.22 -8.59
CA CYS A 324 32.10 18.45 -9.23
C CYS A 324 30.84 18.27 -10.10
N ILE A 325 29.65 18.47 -9.53
CA ILE A 325 28.42 18.71 -10.31
C ILE A 325 28.18 20.22 -10.51
N GLN A 326 28.77 21.09 -9.69
CA GLN A 326 28.46 22.54 -9.70
C GLN A 326 29.36 23.43 -10.57
N ARG A 327 30.51 22.96 -11.10
CA ARG A 327 31.39 23.81 -11.93
C ARG A 327 30.83 24.11 -13.33
N THR A 328 29.97 23.26 -13.88
CA THR A 328 29.47 23.42 -15.27
C THR A 328 28.33 24.44 -15.41
N GLN A 329 27.62 24.81 -14.34
CA GLN A 329 26.50 25.77 -14.44
C GLN A 329 26.95 27.25 -14.39
N ASN A 330 28.11 27.56 -13.80
CA ASN A 330 28.60 28.95 -13.72
C ASN A 330 29.31 29.42 -14.99
N LEU A 331 29.85 28.52 -15.82
CA LEU A 331 30.47 28.92 -17.11
C LEU A 331 29.42 29.23 -18.19
N HIS A 332 28.32 28.47 -18.26
CA HIS A 332 27.25 28.70 -19.25
C HIS A 332 26.40 29.95 -19.01
N SER A 333 26.55 30.60 -17.84
CA SER A 333 25.78 31.81 -17.49
C SER A 333 26.47 33.11 -17.92
N ASN A 334 27.80 33.09 -18.15
CA ASN A 334 28.55 34.29 -18.55
C ASN A 334 28.70 34.45 -20.08
N GLU A 335 28.57 33.39 -20.88
CA GLU A 335 28.65 33.51 -22.35
C GLU A 335 27.37 34.04 -23.02
N LYS A 336 26.21 33.97 -22.34
CA LYS A 336 24.92 34.42 -22.92
C LYS A 336 24.60 35.91 -22.72
N HIS A 337 25.50 36.69 -22.14
CA HIS A 337 25.31 38.14 -21.96
C HIS A 337 26.11 39.02 -22.93
N ASN A 338 26.78 38.43 -23.93
CA ASN A 338 27.65 39.19 -24.84
C ASN A 338 27.34 39.08 -26.34
N ILE A 339 26.10 38.71 -26.73
CA ILE A 339 25.71 38.56 -28.15
C ILE A 339 24.60 39.55 -28.59
N ASN A 340 24.09 40.42 -27.71
CA ASN A 340 22.96 41.30 -28.04
C ASN A 340 23.28 42.80 -28.18
N ASN A 341 24.55 43.19 -28.35
CA ASN A 341 24.94 44.61 -28.49
C ASN A 341 25.66 44.95 -29.80
N ASP A 342 25.44 44.22 -30.89
CA ASP A 342 26.07 44.56 -32.17
C ASP A 342 25.22 44.16 -33.39
N VAL A 343 24.00 44.69 -33.49
CA VAL A 343 23.28 44.84 -34.78
C VAL A 343 22.33 46.05 -34.66
N ASP A 344 22.88 47.26 -34.67
CA ASP A 344 22.14 48.48 -35.03
C ASP A 344 23.16 49.59 -35.37
N LEU A 345 23.87 49.41 -36.49
CA LEU A 345 24.51 50.51 -37.21
C LEU A 345 24.87 50.05 -38.64
N ALA A 346 24.64 50.93 -39.60
CA ALA A 346 24.93 50.83 -41.03
C ALA A 346 23.85 50.15 -41.89
N MET A 347 22.88 50.93 -42.36
CA MET A 347 22.49 51.03 -43.78
C MET A 347 21.45 52.16 -43.96
N VAL A 348 21.88 53.43 -44.06
CA VAL A 348 21.31 54.49 -44.92
C VAL A 348 22.29 55.66 -44.90
N GLU A 349 23.11 55.82 -45.94
CA GLU A 349 23.59 57.10 -46.49
C GLU A 349 24.44 56.82 -47.73
N GLY A 350 24.05 57.33 -48.90
CA GLY A 350 24.85 57.23 -50.12
C GLY A 350 24.08 57.32 -51.45
N GLU A 351 23.24 58.32 -51.67
CA GLU A 351 22.90 58.81 -53.02
C GLU A 351 23.43 60.24 -53.18
N ALA A 352 24.55 60.36 -53.88
CA ALA A 352 24.99 61.56 -54.58
C ALA A 352 25.80 61.09 -55.81
N GLY A 353 25.25 61.34 -57.01
CA GLY A 353 25.82 60.94 -58.30
C GLY A 353 24.76 60.83 -59.35
#